data_AF-A0A936JLK3-F1
#
_entry.id   AF-A0A936JLK3-F1
#
_cell.length_a   1.000
_cell.length_b   1.000
_cell.length_c   1.000
_cell.angle_alpha   90.00
_cell.angle_beta   90.00
_cell.angle_gamma   90.00
#
_symmetry.space_group_name_H-M   'P 1'
#
loop_
_entity.id
_entity.type
_entity.pdbx_description
1 polymer ?
#
loop_
_entity_poly.entity_id
_entity_poly.type
_entity_poly.pdbx_seq_one_letter_code
_entity_poly.pdbx_strand_id
1 'polypeptide(L)'
;MLPLSPIETRHLFREINAGLLDLCGALSPDDWSKPTVHADRNVKDLVAHLLDGSLRRLSIQRDGHFLQAPDMRSFADMVAFVQELNREWIMAAKRLSPRVLMDLMMRADEEVAALFSSLEPHAPSPFGVAWAGEEWSESWFDMAREYTEKWHHQQQIRDAVGRPGFKERRFLHPVLDTFLRGAPHAFRNTRAADGTTVEIAISGEAGGKWHLVCDGDRWALATDCQTKPTTYVELDADTAWRLWTKGIDAKAALSRAIVRGNESFAAPLFTMVTIMA
;
A
#
# COMPACT_ATOMS: atom_id res chain seq x y z
N MET A 1 -13.96 -22.49 -3.43
CA MET A 1 -12.87 -21.51 -3.23
C MET A 1 -12.77 -21.23 -1.75
N LEU A 2 -11.57 -21.18 -1.18
CA LEU A 2 -11.39 -20.72 0.19
C LEU A 2 -11.28 -19.19 0.17
N PRO A 3 -12.20 -18.45 0.85
CA PRO A 3 -12.09 -17.01 0.94
C PRO A 3 -10.84 -16.64 1.76
N LEU A 4 -10.25 -15.49 1.44
CA LEU A 4 -9.10 -15.02 2.19
C LEU A 4 -9.51 -14.57 3.60
N SER A 5 -8.66 -14.88 4.57
CA SER A 5 -8.82 -14.38 5.94
C SER A 5 -8.44 -12.89 6.03
N PRO A 6 -8.94 -12.16 7.04
CA PRO A 6 -8.46 -10.83 7.39
C PRO A 6 -6.95 -10.80 7.60
N ILE A 7 -6.31 -9.68 7.23
CA ILE A 7 -4.88 -9.47 7.38
C ILE A 7 -4.61 -8.80 8.73
N GLU A 8 -3.85 -9.45 9.60
CA GLU A 8 -3.48 -8.89 10.90
C GLU A 8 -2.15 -8.14 10.81
N THR A 9 -2.19 -6.81 10.87
CA THR A 9 -1.00 -5.93 10.79
C THR A 9 -0.74 -5.11 12.04
N ARG A 10 -1.63 -5.12 13.06
CA ARG A 10 -1.52 -4.23 14.24
C ARG A 10 -0.20 -4.40 14.98
N HIS A 11 0.22 -5.65 15.14
CA HIS A 11 1.45 -6.01 15.83
C HIS A 11 2.73 -5.52 15.12
N LEU A 12 2.66 -5.22 13.81
CA LEU A 12 3.81 -4.83 12.99
C LEU A 12 4.11 -3.32 13.04
N PHE A 13 3.13 -2.47 13.38
CA PHE A 13 3.31 -1.01 13.34
C PHE A 13 4.45 -0.54 14.22
N ARG A 14 4.53 -1.01 15.47
CA ARG A 14 5.63 -0.63 16.38
C ARG A 14 7.00 -1.02 15.83
N GLU A 15 7.11 -2.19 15.20
CA GLU A 15 8.38 -2.66 14.64
C GLU A 15 8.83 -1.82 13.44
N ILE A 16 7.93 -1.52 12.49
CA ILE A 16 8.29 -0.71 11.33
C ILE A 16 8.51 0.76 11.72
N ASN A 17 7.80 1.27 12.73
CA ASN A 17 8.00 2.63 13.23
C ASN A 17 9.36 2.75 13.94
N ALA A 18 9.74 1.77 14.77
CA ALA A 18 11.07 1.71 15.36
C ALA A 18 12.17 1.66 14.29
N GLY A 19 12.01 0.81 13.27
CA GLY A 19 12.99 0.72 12.19
C GLY A 19 13.12 1.99 11.35
N LEU A 20 12.06 2.79 11.22
CA LEU A 20 12.13 4.11 10.58
C LEU A 20 12.88 5.12 11.47
N LEU A 21 12.58 5.15 12.77
CA LEU A 21 13.27 6.02 13.71
C LEU A 21 14.77 5.71 13.78
N ASP A 22 15.13 4.42 13.82
CA ASP A 22 16.53 3.97 13.79
C ASP A 22 17.23 4.38 12.48
N LEU A 23 16.54 4.20 11.34
CA LEU A 23 17.05 4.62 10.04
C LEU A 23 17.31 6.13 10.02
N CYS A 24 16.31 6.94 10.40
CA CYS A 24 16.40 8.40 10.40
C CYS A 24 17.45 8.91 11.39
N GLY A 25 17.59 8.29 12.56
CA GLY A 25 18.60 8.63 13.56
C GLY A 25 20.04 8.36 13.10
N ALA A 26 20.23 7.46 12.13
CA ALA A 26 21.52 7.13 11.55
C ALA A 26 21.87 7.93 10.27
N LEU A 27 20.97 8.79 9.79
CA LEU A 27 21.20 9.59 8.58
C LEU A 27 22.18 10.73 8.83
N SER A 28 23.11 10.91 7.89
CA SER A 28 23.93 12.12 7.83
C SER A 28 23.10 13.34 7.38
N PRO A 29 23.56 14.57 7.62
CA PRO A 29 22.86 15.77 7.12
C PRO A 29 22.57 15.73 5.61
N ASP A 30 23.49 15.22 4.80
CA ASP A 30 23.35 15.16 3.35
C ASP A 30 22.31 14.12 2.90
N ASP A 31 22.17 13.02 3.64
CA ASP A 31 21.18 11.96 3.35
C ASP A 31 19.76 12.50 3.30
N TRP A 32 19.42 13.48 4.14
CA TRP A 32 18.09 14.11 4.18
C TRP A 32 17.71 14.82 2.88
N SER A 33 18.70 15.24 2.09
CA SER A 33 18.50 15.95 0.81
C SER A 33 18.58 15.05 -0.42
N LYS A 34 18.87 13.75 -0.25
CA LYS A 34 18.94 12.80 -1.37
C LYS A 34 17.60 12.68 -2.07
N PRO A 35 17.59 12.61 -3.42
CA PRO A 35 16.37 12.43 -4.20
C PRO A 35 15.78 11.04 -3.92
N THR A 36 14.46 10.93 -4.03
CA THR A 36 13.76 9.66 -3.93
C THR A 36 13.28 9.18 -5.30
N VAL A 37 12.51 8.10 -5.35
CA VAL A 37 11.84 7.67 -6.58
C VAL A 37 10.85 8.74 -7.11
N HIS A 38 10.40 9.65 -6.25
CA HIS A 38 9.58 10.79 -6.64
C HIS A 38 10.50 11.96 -7.01
N ALA A 39 10.43 12.39 -8.27
CA ALA A 39 11.36 13.38 -8.83
C ALA A 39 11.36 14.74 -8.11
N ASP A 40 10.26 15.08 -7.44
CA ASP A 40 10.04 16.33 -6.72
C ASP A 40 10.21 16.22 -5.19
N ARG A 41 10.61 15.04 -4.67
CA ARG A 41 10.73 14.80 -3.22
C ARG A 41 12.08 14.21 -2.84
N ASN A 42 12.69 14.79 -1.80
CA ASN A 42 13.84 14.20 -1.12
C ASN A 42 13.42 13.34 0.08
N VAL A 43 14.41 12.73 0.74
CA VAL A 43 14.20 11.91 1.95
C VAL A 43 13.43 12.66 3.04
N LYS A 44 13.77 13.93 3.32
CA LYS A 44 13.06 14.73 4.32
C LYS A 44 11.58 14.92 3.97
N ASP A 45 11.27 15.14 2.70
CA ASP A 45 9.88 15.31 2.25
C ASP A 45 9.07 14.02 2.45
N LEU A 46 9.67 12.83 2.22
CA LEU A 46 9.00 11.56 2.49
C LEU A 46 8.81 11.29 3.99
N VAL A 47 9.79 11.63 4.83
CA VAL A 47 9.63 11.54 6.30
C VAL A 47 8.51 12.47 6.78
N ALA A 48 8.47 13.70 6.25
CA ALA A 48 7.37 14.63 6.54
C ALA A 48 6.02 14.06 6.09
N HIS A 49 5.93 13.46 4.90
CA HIS A 49 4.71 12.82 4.42
C HIS A 49 4.23 11.69 5.35
N LEU A 50 5.15 10.84 5.83
CA LEU A 50 4.82 9.78 6.78
C LEU A 50 4.31 10.31 8.12
N LEU A 51 4.83 11.46 8.58
CA LEU A 51 4.33 12.14 9.78
C LEU A 51 2.90 12.66 9.60
N ASP A 52 2.58 13.24 8.44
CA ASP A 52 1.21 13.71 8.14
C ASP A 52 0.18 12.58 8.18
N GLY A 53 0.52 11.41 7.64
CA GLY A 53 -0.34 10.22 7.75
C GLY A 53 -0.76 9.94 9.20
N SER A 54 0.21 9.96 10.13
CA SER A 54 -0.06 9.73 11.55
C SER A 54 -0.83 10.86 12.21
N LEU A 55 -0.48 12.12 11.95
CA LEU A 55 -1.18 13.27 12.53
C LEU A 55 -2.62 13.36 12.04
N ARG A 56 -2.86 13.13 10.75
CA ARG A 56 -4.22 13.07 10.17
C ARG A 56 -5.01 11.92 10.75
N ARG A 57 -4.39 10.75 10.92
CA ARG A 57 -5.01 9.58 11.54
C ARG A 57 -5.53 9.88 12.94
N LEU A 58 -4.69 10.47 13.78
CA LEU A 58 -5.07 10.85 15.15
C LEU A 58 -6.15 11.93 15.14
N SER A 59 -5.96 13.00 14.36
CA SER A 59 -6.91 14.11 14.29
C SER A 59 -8.32 13.62 13.89
N ILE A 60 -8.41 12.77 12.87
CA ILE A 60 -9.70 12.29 12.37
C ILE A 60 -10.28 11.19 13.27
N GLN A 61 -9.55 10.09 13.43
CA GLN A 61 -10.13 8.87 13.99
C GLN A 61 -10.15 8.86 15.52
N ARG A 62 -9.16 9.48 16.17
CA ARG A 62 -9.13 9.59 17.64
C ARG A 62 -9.90 10.82 18.12
N ASP A 63 -9.67 11.96 17.48
CA ASP A 63 -10.16 13.25 17.99
C ASP A 63 -11.45 13.74 17.31
N GLY A 64 -11.90 13.08 16.24
CA GLY A 64 -13.12 13.47 15.51
C GLY A 64 -12.99 14.79 14.74
N HIS A 65 -11.77 15.26 14.48
CA HIS A 65 -11.47 16.49 13.77
C HIS A 65 -11.42 16.25 12.26
N PHE A 66 -12.57 16.36 11.61
CA PHE A 66 -12.70 16.24 10.15
C PHE A 66 -12.54 17.60 9.47
N LEU A 67 -11.76 17.64 8.40
CA LEU A 67 -11.78 18.75 7.47
C LEU A 67 -13.04 18.69 6.61
N GLN A 68 -13.59 19.85 6.27
CA GLN A 68 -14.67 19.92 5.28
C GLN A 68 -14.10 19.52 3.91
N ALA A 69 -14.52 18.37 3.41
CA ALA A 69 -14.14 17.93 2.07
C ALA A 69 -14.94 18.72 1.02
N PRO A 70 -14.32 19.06 -0.13
CA PRO A 70 -15.06 19.60 -1.27
C PRO A 70 -16.04 18.57 -1.84
N ASP A 71 -17.01 19.02 -2.65
CA ASP A 71 -17.86 18.12 -3.44
C ASP A 71 -16.96 17.39 -4.46
N MET A 72 -16.73 16.09 -4.22
CA MET A 72 -15.93 15.22 -5.09
C MET A 72 -16.87 14.29 -5.85
N ARG A 73 -16.78 14.27 -7.19
CA ARG A 73 -17.72 13.55 -8.05
C ARG A 73 -17.13 12.31 -8.70
N SER A 74 -15.83 12.10 -8.52
CA SER A 74 -15.10 10.99 -9.11
C SER A 74 -13.92 10.55 -8.26
N PHE A 75 -13.42 9.34 -8.54
CA PHE A 75 -12.16 8.85 -7.97
C PHE A 75 -10.97 9.77 -8.32
N ALA A 76 -10.98 10.37 -9.51
CA ALA A 76 -9.96 11.32 -9.92
C ALA A 76 -9.96 12.59 -9.05
N ASP A 77 -11.15 13.11 -8.69
CA ASP A 77 -11.27 14.26 -7.78
C ASP A 77 -10.73 13.92 -6.39
N MET A 78 -11.03 12.71 -5.88
CA MET A 78 -10.51 12.22 -4.60
C MET A 78 -8.98 12.14 -4.60
N VAL A 79 -8.38 11.57 -5.64
CA VAL A 79 -6.92 11.51 -5.78
C VAL A 79 -6.34 12.93 -5.86
N ALA A 80 -6.93 13.83 -6.66
CA ALA A 80 -6.45 15.20 -6.79
C ALA A 80 -6.48 15.97 -5.45
N PHE A 81 -7.56 15.80 -4.67
CA PHE A 81 -7.69 16.42 -3.35
C PHE A 81 -6.65 15.89 -2.35
N VAL A 82 -6.47 14.57 -2.26
CA VAL A 82 -5.44 13.96 -1.40
C VAL A 82 -4.04 14.43 -1.80
N GLN A 83 -3.76 14.54 -3.11
CA GLN A 83 -2.48 15.02 -3.60
C GLN A 83 -2.24 16.50 -3.29
N GLU A 84 -3.29 17.34 -3.27
CA GLU A 84 -3.16 18.73 -2.82
C GLU A 84 -2.83 18.83 -1.34
N LEU A 85 -3.55 18.11 -0.48
CA LEU A 85 -3.26 18.06 0.96
C LEU A 85 -1.81 17.62 1.22
N ASN A 86 -1.34 16.59 0.51
CA ASN A 86 0.04 16.13 0.59
C ASN A 86 1.05 17.23 0.20
N ARG A 87 0.79 17.97 -0.89
CA ARG A 87 1.66 19.08 -1.34
C ARG A 87 1.71 20.21 -0.32
N GLU A 88 0.55 20.65 0.18
CA GLU A 88 0.44 21.71 1.16
C GLU A 88 1.21 21.36 2.45
N TRP A 89 1.03 20.14 2.95
CA TRP A 89 1.76 19.67 4.13
C TRP A 89 3.26 19.63 3.90
N ILE A 90 3.74 19.03 2.80
CA ILE A 90 5.18 18.95 2.50
C ILE A 90 5.78 20.36 2.43
N MET A 91 5.09 21.30 1.79
CA MET A 91 5.53 22.69 1.71
C MET A 91 5.60 23.37 3.09
N ALA A 92 4.62 23.14 3.96
CA ALA A 92 4.65 23.65 5.33
C ALA A 92 5.78 23.00 6.17
N ALA A 93 5.95 21.69 6.04
CA ALA A 93 6.93 20.89 6.78
C ALA A 93 8.39 21.20 6.41
N LYS A 94 8.65 21.89 5.29
CA LYS A 94 10.01 22.39 4.95
C LYS A 94 10.64 23.21 6.08
N ARG A 95 9.82 23.91 6.88
CA ARG A 95 10.25 24.73 8.03
C ARG A 95 10.72 23.91 9.23
N LEU A 96 10.36 22.63 9.30
CA LEU A 96 10.71 21.75 10.41
C LEU A 96 12.11 21.17 10.16
N SER A 97 12.98 21.19 11.17
CA SER A 97 14.27 20.49 11.07
C SER A 97 14.06 18.97 11.13
N PRO A 98 15.00 18.15 10.64
CA PRO A 98 14.92 16.69 10.78
C PRO A 98 14.69 16.23 12.23
N ARG A 99 15.35 16.88 13.20
CA ARG A 99 15.14 16.59 14.62
C ARG A 99 13.70 16.83 15.06
N VAL A 100 13.11 17.97 14.70
CA VAL A 100 11.71 18.27 15.04
C VAL A 100 10.75 17.27 14.39
N LEU A 101 10.99 16.91 13.12
CA LEU A 101 10.20 15.90 12.43
C LEU A 101 10.24 14.55 13.16
N MET A 102 11.43 14.10 13.57
CA MET A 102 11.59 12.83 14.30
C MET A 102 10.92 12.86 15.68
N ASP A 103 11.07 13.96 16.45
CA ASP A 103 10.47 14.10 17.77
C ASP A 103 8.93 14.04 17.70
N LEU A 104 8.33 14.65 16.67
CA LEU A 104 6.90 14.58 16.41
C LEU A 104 6.47 13.19 15.94
N MET A 105 7.22 12.59 15.01
CA MET A 105 6.92 11.28 14.43
C MET A 105 6.94 10.19 15.50
N MET A 106 7.95 10.19 16.38
CA MET A 106 8.04 9.23 17.48
C MET A 106 6.79 9.23 18.37
N ARG A 107 6.24 10.41 18.68
CA ARG A 107 5.02 10.53 19.50
C ARG A 107 3.78 10.11 18.72
N ALA A 108 3.61 10.65 17.51
CA ALA A 108 2.43 10.38 16.69
C ALA A 108 2.32 8.91 16.31
N ASP A 109 3.44 8.26 15.95
CA ASP A 109 3.47 6.86 15.55
C ASP A 109 3.16 5.89 16.70
N GLU A 110 3.59 6.20 17.94
CA GLU A 110 3.20 5.39 19.10
C GLU A 110 1.71 5.55 19.42
N GLU A 111 1.18 6.76 19.34
CA GLU A 111 -0.25 7.02 19.56
C GLU A 111 -1.12 6.34 18.49
N VAL A 112 -0.68 6.31 17.23
CA VAL A 112 -1.35 5.55 16.15
C VAL A 112 -1.29 4.04 16.42
N ALA A 113 -0.14 3.51 16.83
CA ALA A 113 -0.02 2.09 17.16
C ALA A 113 -0.93 1.70 18.34
N ALA A 114 -1.04 2.56 19.36
CA ALA A 114 -1.96 2.38 20.47
C ALA A 114 -3.44 2.44 20.02
N LEU A 115 -3.80 3.42 19.17
CA LEU A 115 -5.13 3.52 18.57
C LEU A 115 -5.48 2.23 17.82
N PHE A 116 -4.64 1.78 16.89
CA PHE A 116 -4.88 0.56 16.11
C PHE A 116 -4.99 -0.69 16.97
N SER A 117 -4.19 -0.80 18.04
CA SER A 117 -4.29 -1.89 19.01
C SER A 117 -5.66 -1.94 19.72
N SER A 118 -6.35 -0.79 19.84
CA SER A 118 -7.66 -0.68 20.49
C SER A 118 -8.85 -0.91 19.58
N LEU A 119 -8.66 -0.96 18.25
CA LEU A 119 -9.74 -1.13 17.30
C LEU A 119 -10.19 -2.60 17.20
N GLU A 120 -11.51 -2.80 17.13
CA GLU A 120 -12.13 -4.08 16.79
C GLU A 120 -11.98 -4.35 15.28
N PRO A 121 -11.34 -5.46 14.86
CA PRO A 121 -11.00 -5.70 13.44
C PRO A 121 -12.18 -5.60 12.46
N HIS A 122 -13.36 -6.04 12.87
CA HIS A 122 -14.57 -6.08 12.04
C HIS A 122 -15.52 -4.88 12.27
N ALA A 123 -15.11 -3.90 13.07
CA ALA A 123 -15.87 -2.66 13.19
C ALA A 123 -15.68 -1.79 11.93
N PRO A 124 -16.68 -0.99 11.54
CA PRO A 124 -16.55 -0.03 10.44
C PRO A 124 -15.39 0.94 10.66
N SER A 125 -14.59 1.17 9.63
CA SER A 125 -13.57 2.23 9.61
C SER A 125 -14.12 3.51 8.98
N PRO A 126 -13.72 4.71 9.45
CA PRO A 126 -14.01 5.96 8.76
C PRO A 126 -13.29 6.11 7.41
N PHE A 127 -12.40 5.17 7.04
CA PHE A 127 -11.67 5.21 5.77
C PHE A 127 -11.99 3.97 4.93
N GLY A 128 -12.45 4.19 3.70
CA GLY A 128 -12.54 3.14 2.68
C GLY A 128 -11.18 2.80 2.06
N VAL A 129 -11.14 1.70 1.31
CA VAL A 129 -10.01 1.29 0.48
C VAL A 129 -10.41 1.45 -0.98
N ALA A 130 -10.44 2.71 -1.44
CA ALA A 130 -11.04 3.08 -2.73
C ALA A 130 -10.39 2.38 -3.93
N TRP A 131 -9.07 2.14 -3.92
CA TRP A 131 -8.37 1.41 -4.99
C TRP A 131 -8.74 -0.08 -5.04
N ALA A 132 -9.31 -0.64 -3.96
CA ALA A 132 -9.91 -1.98 -3.92
C ALA A 132 -11.42 -1.95 -4.19
N GLY A 133 -12.00 -0.79 -4.51
CA GLY A 133 -13.42 -0.64 -4.76
C GLY A 133 -14.28 -0.55 -3.50
N GLU A 134 -13.67 -0.33 -2.33
CA GLU A 134 -14.39 -0.21 -1.06
C GLU A 134 -14.56 1.26 -0.67
N GLU A 135 -15.80 1.76 -0.77
CA GLU A 135 -16.18 3.08 -0.21
C GLU A 135 -16.16 3.06 1.33
N TRP A 136 -16.48 1.90 1.91
CA TRP A 136 -16.43 1.61 3.34
C TRP A 136 -15.60 0.36 3.55
N SER A 137 -14.77 0.33 4.59
CA SER A 137 -13.97 -0.84 4.93
C SER A 137 -14.13 -1.23 6.40
N GLU A 138 -13.85 -2.49 6.70
CA GLU A 138 -13.63 -2.92 8.08
C GLU A 138 -12.26 -2.44 8.57
N SER A 139 -12.13 -2.23 9.88
CA SER A 139 -10.90 -1.71 10.50
C SER A 139 -9.65 -2.50 10.14
N TRP A 140 -9.73 -3.83 10.00
CA TRP A 140 -8.58 -4.64 9.61
C TRP A 140 -8.03 -4.25 8.23
N PHE A 141 -8.88 -3.92 7.27
CA PHE A 141 -8.44 -3.64 5.91
C PHE A 141 -7.90 -2.22 5.78
N ASP A 142 -8.51 -1.26 6.47
CA ASP A 142 -7.93 0.09 6.62
C ASP A 142 -6.55 0.04 7.29
N MET A 143 -6.38 -0.71 8.38
CA MET A 143 -5.08 -0.89 9.03
C MET A 143 -4.06 -1.61 8.12
N ALA A 144 -4.49 -2.61 7.36
CA ALA A 144 -3.64 -3.26 6.37
C ALA A 144 -3.21 -2.28 5.27
N ARG A 145 -4.13 -1.46 4.75
CA ARG A 145 -3.83 -0.39 3.80
C ARG A 145 -2.86 0.63 4.38
N GLU A 146 -3.08 1.14 5.59
CA GLU A 146 -2.17 2.07 6.27
C GLU A 146 -0.77 1.45 6.48
N TYR A 147 -0.70 0.15 6.79
CA TYR A 147 0.56 -0.57 6.90
C TYR A 147 1.31 -0.60 5.56
N THR A 148 0.62 -0.77 4.42
CA THR A 148 1.26 -0.65 3.10
C THR A 148 1.82 0.74 2.84
N GLU A 149 1.10 1.80 3.21
CA GLU A 149 1.52 3.20 3.09
C GLU A 149 2.82 3.45 3.88
N LYS A 150 2.84 3.06 5.15
CA LYS A 150 4.04 3.14 6.00
C LYS A 150 5.19 2.30 5.43
N TRP A 151 4.95 1.05 5.09
CA TRP A 151 6.01 0.13 4.65
C TRP A 151 6.67 0.60 3.34
N HIS A 152 5.89 0.96 2.32
CA HIS A 152 6.47 1.23 0.99
C HIS A 152 7.24 2.55 0.94
N HIS A 153 6.76 3.60 1.63
CA HIS A 153 7.51 4.85 1.75
C HIS A 153 8.80 4.69 2.55
N GLN A 154 8.82 3.82 3.56
CA GLN A 154 10.08 3.46 4.22
C GLN A 154 11.06 2.78 3.27
N GLN A 155 10.59 1.90 2.37
CA GLN A 155 11.47 1.30 1.36
C GLN A 155 12.00 2.33 0.36
N GLN A 156 11.19 3.31 -0.04
CA GLN A 156 11.64 4.39 -0.92
C GLN A 156 12.73 5.25 -0.25
N ILE A 157 12.61 5.53 1.05
CA ILE A 157 13.66 6.23 1.82
C ILE A 157 14.93 5.37 1.85
N ARG A 158 14.79 4.08 2.15
CA ARG A 158 15.92 3.13 2.24
C ARG A 158 16.65 2.96 0.91
N ASP A 159 15.92 2.87 -0.20
CA ASP A 159 16.47 2.86 -1.56
C ASP A 159 17.29 4.14 -1.81
N ALA A 160 16.75 5.32 -1.46
CA ALA A 160 17.42 6.60 -1.65
C ALA A 160 18.75 6.73 -0.88
N VAL A 161 18.85 6.10 0.30
CA VAL A 161 20.05 6.14 1.15
C VAL A 161 20.90 4.87 1.08
N GLY A 162 20.55 3.89 0.23
CA GLY A 162 21.29 2.64 0.06
C GLY A 162 21.27 1.73 1.30
N ARG A 163 20.15 1.68 2.03
CA ARG A 163 19.96 0.86 3.23
C ARG A 163 19.04 -0.33 2.94
N PRO A 164 19.20 -1.47 3.64
CA PRO A 164 18.32 -2.62 3.47
C PRO A 164 16.89 -2.33 3.98
N GLY A 165 15.92 -2.96 3.32
CA GLY A 165 14.49 -2.87 3.57
C GLY A 165 13.90 -4.05 4.35
N PHE A 166 12.67 -3.88 4.81
CA PHE A 166 11.88 -4.91 5.51
C PHE A 166 11.30 -5.93 4.52
N LYS A 167 12.16 -6.84 4.03
CA LYS A 167 11.81 -7.80 2.97
C LYS A 167 11.46 -9.20 3.51
N GLU A 168 11.65 -9.45 4.81
CA GLU A 168 11.31 -10.70 5.45
C GLU A 168 9.81 -11.00 5.31
N ARG A 169 9.45 -12.29 5.25
CA ARG A 169 8.06 -12.73 5.03
C ARG A 169 7.07 -12.05 5.97
N ARG A 170 7.41 -11.95 7.26
CA ARG A 170 6.55 -11.34 8.29
C ARG A 170 6.19 -9.88 8.01
N PHE A 171 7.02 -9.14 7.27
CA PHE A 171 6.78 -7.74 6.95
C PHE A 171 6.19 -7.54 5.56
N LEU A 172 6.70 -8.25 4.55
CA LEU A 172 6.35 -8.03 3.15
C LEU A 172 5.16 -8.88 2.69
N HIS A 173 4.95 -10.08 3.23
CA HIS A 173 3.80 -10.89 2.84
C HIS A 173 2.45 -10.19 3.11
N PRO A 174 2.22 -9.55 4.29
CA PRO A 174 1.01 -8.78 4.53
C PRO A 174 0.82 -7.62 3.54
N VAL A 175 1.91 -6.99 3.08
CA VAL A 175 1.85 -5.92 2.08
C VAL A 175 1.39 -6.46 0.73
N LEU A 176 1.98 -7.57 0.27
CA LEU A 176 1.61 -8.22 -0.98
C LEU A 176 0.16 -8.71 -0.96
N ASP A 177 -0.25 -9.35 0.14
CA ASP A 177 -1.63 -9.83 0.30
C ASP A 177 -2.63 -8.67 0.32
N THR A 178 -2.28 -7.54 0.95
CA THR A 178 -3.10 -6.32 0.96
C THR A 178 -3.26 -5.75 -0.44
N PHE A 179 -2.17 -5.60 -1.20
CA PHE A 179 -2.23 -5.10 -2.58
C PHE A 179 -3.09 -5.99 -3.47
N LEU A 180 -2.98 -7.32 -3.33
CA LEU A 180 -3.79 -8.25 -4.12
C LEU A 180 -5.29 -8.20 -3.80
N ARG A 181 -5.70 -7.65 -2.65
CA ARG A 181 -7.13 -7.34 -2.39
C ARG A 181 -7.72 -6.36 -3.41
N GLY A 182 -6.87 -5.59 -4.12
CA GLY A 182 -7.29 -4.72 -5.23
C GLY A 182 -7.56 -5.45 -6.55
N ALA A 183 -7.09 -6.70 -6.72
CA ALA A 183 -7.18 -7.41 -7.99
C ALA A 183 -8.63 -7.65 -8.48
N PRO A 184 -9.60 -8.06 -7.63
CA PRO A 184 -11.02 -8.12 -8.02
C PRO A 184 -11.52 -6.82 -8.64
N HIS A 185 -11.18 -5.68 -8.02
CA HIS A 185 -11.58 -4.37 -8.53
C HIS A 185 -10.87 -4.03 -9.84
N ALA A 186 -9.57 -4.31 -9.96
CA ALA A 186 -8.82 -4.09 -11.20
C ALA A 186 -9.42 -4.86 -12.40
N PHE A 187 -9.97 -6.05 -12.15
CA PHE A 187 -10.58 -6.90 -13.18
C PHE A 187 -12.06 -6.63 -13.43
N ARG A 188 -12.71 -5.70 -12.74
CA ARG A 188 -14.17 -5.46 -12.81
C ARG A 188 -14.76 -5.21 -14.21
N ASN A 189 -13.93 -4.74 -15.15
CA ASN A 189 -14.34 -4.49 -16.53
C ASN A 189 -13.88 -5.58 -17.52
N THR A 190 -13.22 -6.62 -17.02
CA THR A 190 -12.71 -7.75 -17.81
C THR A 190 -13.78 -8.83 -17.88
N ARG A 191 -14.39 -9.00 -19.04
CA ARG A 191 -15.36 -10.08 -19.28
C ARG A 191 -14.63 -11.40 -19.50
N ALA A 192 -15.12 -12.46 -18.85
CA ALA A 192 -14.62 -13.81 -19.03
C ALA A 192 -15.75 -14.84 -18.86
N ALA A 193 -15.52 -16.07 -19.28
CA ALA A 193 -16.46 -17.15 -18.98
C ALA A 193 -16.41 -17.51 -17.50
N ASP A 194 -17.53 -17.94 -16.93
CA ASP A 194 -17.61 -18.44 -15.56
C ASP A 194 -16.55 -19.54 -15.31
N GLY A 195 -15.86 -19.46 -14.17
CA GLY A 195 -14.76 -20.34 -13.81
C GLY A 195 -13.41 -19.99 -14.45
N THR A 196 -13.31 -18.96 -15.30
CA THR A 196 -12.02 -18.46 -15.79
C THR A 196 -11.14 -18.10 -14.61
N THR A 197 -9.91 -18.62 -14.58
CA THR A 197 -9.03 -18.51 -13.41
C THR A 197 -7.67 -17.96 -13.81
N VAL A 198 -7.20 -16.95 -13.08
CA VAL A 198 -5.84 -16.40 -13.16
C VAL A 198 -5.08 -16.79 -11.89
N GLU A 199 -4.03 -17.60 -12.02
CA GLU A 199 -3.09 -17.84 -10.92
C GLU A 199 -2.05 -16.71 -10.91
N ILE A 200 -1.89 -16.08 -9.75
CA ILE A 200 -0.93 -15.02 -9.47
C ILE A 200 0.06 -15.58 -8.46
N ALA A 201 1.31 -15.77 -8.89
CA ALA A 201 2.39 -16.23 -8.04
C ALA A 201 3.38 -15.09 -7.78
N ILE A 202 3.65 -14.82 -6.51
CA ILE A 202 4.78 -13.97 -6.12
C ILE A 202 5.90 -14.88 -5.64
N SER A 203 7.07 -14.82 -6.27
CA SER A 203 8.23 -15.64 -5.90
C SER A 203 9.06 -15.02 -4.78
N GLY A 204 9.87 -15.84 -4.11
CA GLY A 204 10.69 -15.45 -2.96
C GLY A 204 10.03 -15.74 -1.61
N GLU A 205 10.78 -15.49 -0.54
CA GLU A 205 10.39 -15.88 0.84
C GLU A 205 9.08 -15.22 1.30
N ALA A 206 8.87 -13.94 0.96
CA ALA A 206 7.65 -13.20 1.28
C ALA A 206 6.48 -13.49 0.33
N GLY A 207 6.73 -14.25 -0.73
CA GLY A 207 5.79 -14.52 -1.80
C GLY A 207 4.61 -15.42 -1.40
N GLY A 208 3.87 -15.87 -2.41
CA GLY A 208 2.66 -16.66 -2.21
C GLY A 208 1.96 -16.95 -3.53
N LYS A 209 0.81 -17.61 -3.43
CA LYS A 209 -0.07 -17.87 -4.57
C LYS A 209 -1.48 -17.41 -4.25
N TRP A 210 -2.10 -16.77 -5.22
CA TRP A 210 -3.47 -16.32 -5.19
C TRP A 210 -4.14 -16.71 -6.50
N HIS A 211 -5.45 -16.93 -6.43
CA HIS A 211 -6.27 -17.27 -7.58
C HIS A 211 -7.36 -16.22 -7.72
N LEU A 212 -7.43 -15.58 -8.88
CA LEU A 212 -8.53 -14.71 -9.24
C LEU A 212 -9.48 -15.47 -10.14
N VAL A 213 -10.72 -15.67 -9.71
CA VAL A 213 -11.72 -16.51 -10.38
C VAL A 213 -12.89 -15.65 -10.82
N CYS A 214 -13.30 -15.77 -12.07
CA CYS A 214 -14.53 -15.19 -12.57
C CYS A 214 -15.70 -16.04 -12.08
N ASP A 215 -16.57 -15.45 -11.27
CA ASP A 215 -17.81 -16.03 -10.72
C ASP A 215 -18.98 -15.19 -11.25
N GLY A 216 -19.61 -15.68 -12.32
CA GLY A 216 -20.55 -14.90 -13.13
C GLY A 216 -19.91 -13.63 -13.70
N ASP A 217 -20.47 -12.47 -13.36
CA ASP A 217 -20.00 -11.14 -13.81
C ASP A 217 -18.99 -10.48 -12.85
N ARG A 218 -18.50 -11.22 -11.84
CA ARG A 218 -17.59 -10.68 -10.82
C ARG A 218 -16.31 -11.49 -10.76
N TRP A 219 -15.24 -10.85 -10.31
CA TRP A 219 -13.99 -11.52 -9.99
C TRP A 219 -13.85 -11.65 -8.48
N ALA A 220 -13.45 -12.82 -8.01
CA ALA A 220 -13.21 -13.12 -6.61
C ALA A 220 -11.77 -13.60 -6.42
N LEU A 221 -11.12 -13.13 -5.35
CA LEU A 221 -9.79 -13.59 -4.96
C LEU A 221 -9.91 -14.76 -3.98
N ALA A 222 -9.06 -15.77 -4.13
CA ALA A 222 -9.00 -16.95 -3.28
C ALA A 222 -7.55 -17.41 -3.07
N THR A 223 -7.27 -18.10 -1.96
CA THR A 223 -5.96 -18.71 -1.67
C THR A 223 -5.79 -20.11 -2.26
N ASP A 224 -6.89 -20.74 -2.66
CA ASP A 224 -6.90 -22.05 -3.31
C ASP A 224 -8.05 -22.15 -4.32
N CYS A 225 -7.76 -22.77 -5.46
CA CYS A 225 -8.73 -23.07 -6.49
C CYS A 225 -8.49 -24.45 -7.11
N GLN A 226 -9.57 -25.24 -7.21
CA GLN A 226 -9.52 -26.59 -7.79
C GLN A 226 -9.56 -26.56 -9.33
N THR A 227 -9.85 -25.41 -9.94
CA THR A 227 -9.83 -25.25 -11.40
C THR A 227 -8.41 -25.05 -11.91
N LYS A 228 -8.12 -25.62 -13.07
CA LYS A 228 -6.84 -25.37 -13.75
C LYS A 228 -6.81 -23.90 -14.21
N PRO A 229 -5.76 -23.12 -13.88
CA PRO A 229 -5.68 -21.73 -14.29
C PRO A 229 -5.62 -21.60 -15.82
N THR A 230 -6.43 -20.68 -16.34
CA THR A 230 -6.44 -20.26 -17.75
C THR A 230 -5.24 -19.39 -18.08
N THR A 231 -4.80 -18.61 -17.09
CA THR A 231 -3.64 -17.71 -17.18
C THR A 231 -2.81 -17.84 -15.91
N TYR A 232 -1.50 -17.86 -16.06
CA TYR A 232 -0.52 -17.86 -14.98
C TYR A 232 0.33 -16.61 -15.10
N VAL A 233 0.47 -15.87 -14.00
CA VAL A 233 1.35 -14.71 -13.89
C VAL A 233 2.28 -14.90 -12.70
N GLU A 234 3.58 -14.77 -12.92
CA GLU A 234 4.59 -14.78 -11.87
C GLU A 234 5.40 -13.49 -11.87
N LEU A 235 5.58 -12.92 -10.68
CA LEU A 235 6.41 -11.76 -10.39
C LEU A 235 7.31 -12.09 -9.20
N ASP A 236 8.52 -11.52 -9.14
CA ASP A 236 9.23 -11.46 -7.87
C ASP A 236 8.62 -10.38 -6.97
N ALA A 237 8.84 -10.50 -5.65
CA ALA A 237 8.26 -9.57 -4.68
C ALA A 237 8.70 -8.11 -4.90
N ASP A 238 9.94 -7.86 -5.35
CA ASP A 238 10.45 -6.50 -5.59
C ASP A 238 9.76 -5.84 -6.79
N THR A 239 9.55 -6.61 -7.87
CA THR A 239 8.80 -6.16 -9.04
C THR A 239 7.33 -5.89 -8.68
N ALA A 240 6.69 -6.77 -7.89
CA ALA A 240 5.28 -6.66 -7.54
C ALA A 240 4.95 -5.38 -6.76
N TRP A 241 5.67 -5.10 -5.67
CA TRP A 241 5.36 -3.91 -4.87
C TRP A 241 5.66 -2.63 -5.66
N ARG A 242 6.77 -2.59 -6.42
CA ARG A 242 7.11 -1.39 -7.23
C ARG A 242 6.08 -1.14 -8.32
N LEU A 243 5.55 -2.18 -8.95
CA LEU A 243 4.51 -2.04 -9.96
C LEU A 243 3.25 -1.40 -9.36
N TRP A 244 2.73 -1.97 -8.27
CA TRP A 244 1.46 -1.55 -7.70
C TRP A 244 1.53 -0.23 -6.93
N THR A 245 2.74 0.23 -6.57
CA THR A 245 2.99 1.57 -6.01
C THR A 245 3.59 2.56 -7.02
N LYS A 246 3.46 2.32 -8.34
CA LYS A 246 3.98 3.19 -9.42
C LYS A 246 5.50 3.49 -9.40
N GLY A 247 6.30 2.65 -8.75
CA GLY A 247 7.76 2.73 -8.77
C GLY A 247 8.41 2.21 -10.06
N ILE A 248 7.69 1.40 -10.84
CA ILE A 248 8.05 0.99 -12.21
C ILE A 248 6.80 0.99 -13.09
N ASP A 249 6.97 1.16 -14.40
CA ASP A 249 5.86 1.05 -15.35
C ASP A 249 5.51 -0.41 -15.70
N ALA A 250 4.35 -0.60 -16.33
CA ALA A 250 3.84 -1.91 -16.73
C ALA A 250 4.80 -2.65 -17.68
N LYS A 251 5.51 -1.92 -18.56
CA LYS A 251 6.43 -2.52 -19.53
C LYS A 251 7.67 -3.08 -18.83
N ALA A 252 8.23 -2.34 -17.88
CA ALA A 252 9.33 -2.77 -17.04
C ALA A 252 8.94 -3.98 -16.20
N ALA A 253 7.75 -3.97 -15.59
CA ALA A 253 7.27 -5.12 -14.83
C ALA A 253 7.02 -6.35 -15.71
N LEU A 254 6.40 -6.21 -16.87
CA LEU A 254 6.19 -7.30 -17.84
C LEU A 254 7.52 -7.94 -18.27
N SER A 255 8.58 -7.15 -18.46
CA SER A 255 9.91 -7.67 -18.82
C SER A 255 10.57 -8.53 -17.73
N ARG A 256 10.06 -8.45 -16.50
CA ARG A 256 10.52 -9.20 -15.32
C ARG A 256 9.52 -10.30 -14.91
N ALA A 257 8.40 -10.42 -15.61
CA ALA A 257 7.33 -11.34 -15.28
C ALA A 257 7.37 -12.59 -16.16
N ILE A 258 6.77 -13.67 -15.66
CA ILE A 258 6.42 -14.83 -16.48
C ILE A 258 4.91 -14.82 -16.66
N VAL A 259 4.45 -14.71 -17.91
CA VAL A 259 3.04 -14.83 -18.27
C VAL A 259 2.85 -16.06 -19.16
N ARG A 260 1.90 -16.93 -18.81
CA ARG A 260 1.52 -18.11 -19.61
C ARG A 260 0.00 -18.19 -19.73
N GLY A 261 -0.49 -18.69 -20.85
CA GLY A 261 -1.94 -18.79 -21.10
C GLY A 261 -2.48 -17.54 -21.80
N ASN A 262 -3.67 -17.08 -21.41
CA ASN A 262 -4.29 -15.93 -22.06
C ASN A 262 -3.77 -14.59 -21.49
N GLU A 263 -2.93 -13.90 -22.26
CA GLU A 263 -2.32 -12.62 -21.88
C GLU A 263 -3.33 -11.51 -21.59
N SER A 264 -4.51 -11.54 -22.23
CA SER A 264 -5.56 -10.53 -21.96
C SER A 264 -6.07 -10.58 -20.52
N PHE A 265 -5.99 -11.74 -19.86
CA PHE A 265 -6.33 -11.90 -18.44
C PHE A 265 -5.14 -11.64 -17.50
N ALA A 266 -3.95 -11.34 -18.02
CA ALA A 266 -2.84 -10.82 -17.20
C ALA A 266 -2.85 -9.28 -17.14
N ALA A 267 -3.30 -8.62 -18.21
CA ALA A 267 -3.18 -7.18 -18.39
C ALA A 267 -3.69 -6.32 -17.20
N PRO A 268 -4.86 -6.59 -16.58
CA PRO A 268 -5.35 -5.75 -15.48
C PRO A 268 -4.45 -5.78 -14.24
N LEU A 269 -3.69 -6.86 -14.02
CA LEU A 269 -2.74 -6.95 -12.90
C LEU A 269 -1.55 -5.98 -13.09
N PHE A 270 -1.17 -5.70 -14.33
CA PHE A 270 -0.07 -4.80 -14.68
C PHE A 270 -0.48 -3.32 -14.75
N THR A 271 -1.77 -3.02 -14.67
CA THR A 271 -2.30 -1.65 -14.59
C THR A 271 -2.94 -1.33 -13.24
N MET A 272 -2.99 -2.32 -12.33
CA MET A 272 -3.47 -2.15 -10.97
C MET A 272 -2.58 -1.17 -10.19
N VAL A 273 -3.21 -0.24 -9.48
CA VAL A 273 -2.55 0.73 -8.59
C VAL A 273 -3.19 0.58 -7.22
N THR A 274 -2.37 0.40 -6.19
CA THR A 274 -2.82 0.12 -4.81
C THR A 274 -2.38 1.21 -3.83
N ILE A 275 -2.39 2.45 -4.33
CA ILE A 275 -2.08 3.69 -3.61
C ILE A 275 -2.98 4.82 -4.14
N MET A 276 -3.14 5.89 -3.37
CA MET A 276 -3.90 7.08 -3.79
C MET A 276 -3.01 8.10 -4.51
N ALA A 277 -2.49 7.73 -5.68
CA ALA A 277 -1.54 8.53 -6.48
C ALA A 277 -1.82 8.49 -7.98
#